data_AF-A0A1G1PZQ4-F1
#
_entry.id   AF-A0A1G1PZQ4-F1
#
_cell.length_a   1.000
_cell.length_b   1.000
_cell.length_c   1.000
_cell.angle_alpha   90.00
_cell.angle_beta   90.00
_cell.angle_gamma   90.00
#
_symmetry.space_group_name_H-M   'P 1'
#
loop_
_entity.id
_entity.type
_entity.pdbx_description
1 polymer ?
#
loop_
_entity_poly.entity_id
_entity_poly.type
_entity_poly.pdbx_seq_one_letter_code
_entity_poly.pdbx_strand_id
1 'polypeptide(L)'
;MIESIVGVVFGGFVSWFISHKYYEKSSNEKKILIETLSKDLKERNSFDRLQDLIEDGNWKKAEIQHKEVWISEQDNTFQILRGEMTSEFHESWTLMYSDQNTSQHKVYLKINDSIVKELYFISLDGGRRFAPMTEREFVNNKPVYYWDINSLEVKACRIIGEYYRGKDLEDVARESNVEMRN
;
A
#
# COMPACT_ATOMS: atom_id res chain seq x y z
N MET A 1 -9.00 -68.46 29.80
CA MET A 1 -9.27 -67.10 30.32
C MET A 1 -8.06 -66.17 30.18
N ILE A 2 -6.82 -66.67 30.31
CA ILE A 2 -5.59 -65.87 30.14
C ILE A 2 -5.34 -65.48 28.67
N GLU A 3 -5.67 -66.34 27.71
CA GLU A 3 -5.42 -66.10 26.27
C GLU A 3 -6.25 -64.93 25.69
N SER A 4 -7.45 -64.68 26.22
CA SER A 4 -8.31 -63.58 25.75
C SER A 4 -7.82 -62.20 26.21
N ILE A 5 -7.08 -62.12 27.31
CA ILE A 5 -6.56 -60.86 27.86
C ILE A 5 -5.36 -60.37 27.03
N VAL A 6 -4.51 -61.30 26.58
CA VAL A 6 -3.32 -60.99 25.77
C VAL A 6 -3.71 -60.39 24.41
N GLY A 7 -4.76 -60.92 23.76
CA GLY A 7 -5.23 -60.40 22.47
C GLY A 7 -5.78 -58.98 22.53
N VAL A 8 -6.47 -58.60 23.61
CA VAL A 8 -7.02 -57.24 23.79
C VAL A 8 -5.91 -56.21 24.03
N VAL A 9 -4.90 -56.57 24.82
CA VAL A 9 -3.75 -55.69 25.08
C VAL A 9 -2.92 -55.49 23.81
N PHE A 10 -2.68 -56.53 23.02
CA PHE A 10 -1.94 -56.42 21.76
C PHE A 10 -2.72 -55.60 20.70
N GLY A 11 -4.03 -55.81 20.58
CA GLY A 11 -4.87 -55.04 19.66
C GLY A 11 -4.91 -53.54 20.00
N GLY A 12 -5.00 -53.21 21.29
CA GLY A 12 -4.94 -51.82 21.77
C GLY A 12 -3.60 -51.15 21.45
N PHE A 13 -2.48 -51.85 21.66
CA PHE A 13 -1.14 -51.33 21.38
C PHE A 13 -0.90 -51.09 19.89
N VAL A 14 -1.30 -52.02 19.01
CA VAL A 14 -1.11 -51.87 17.56
C VAL A 14 -1.99 -50.75 17.01
N SER A 15 -3.25 -50.68 17.44
CA SER A 15 -4.17 -49.60 17.06
C SER A 15 -3.66 -48.22 17.52
N TRP A 16 -3.14 -48.13 18.75
CA TRP A 16 -2.52 -46.92 19.27
C TRP A 16 -1.27 -46.54 18.47
N PHE A 17 -0.39 -47.49 18.15
CA PHE A 17 0.84 -47.22 17.41
C PHE A 17 0.57 -46.72 15.98
N ILE A 18 -0.38 -47.34 15.27
CA ILE A 18 -0.80 -46.91 13.92
C ILE A 18 -1.42 -45.52 13.99
N SER A 19 -2.33 -45.30 14.94
CA SER A 19 -2.98 -44.00 15.14
C SER A 19 -1.96 -42.91 15.48
N HIS A 20 -0.98 -43.21 16.33
CA HIS A 20 0.08 -42.29 16.74
C HIS A 20 0.98 -41.93 15.56
N LYS A 21 1.42 -42.91 14.77
CA LYS A 21 2.21 -42.66 13.55
C LYS A 21 1.46 -41.85 12.50
N TYR A 22 0.17 -42.14 12.30
CA TYR A 22 -0.67 -41.33 11.40
C TYR A 22 -0.86 -39.90 11.92
N TYR A 23 -1.04 -39.74 13.23
CA TYR A 23 -1.19 -38.43 13.85
C TYR A 23 0.08 -37.58 13.75
N GLU A 24 1.27 -38.17 13.99
CA GLU A 24 2.56 -37.50 13.78
C GLU A 24 2.74 -37.06 12.33
N LYS A 25 2.47 -37.96 11.37
CA LYS A 25 2.60 -37.66 9.94
C LYS A 25 1.64 -36.55 9.50
N SER A 26 0.37 -36.64 9.88
CA SER A 26 -0.64 -35.62 9.56
C SER A 26 -0.33 -34.27 10.22
N SER A 27 0.21 -34.28 11.44
CA SER A 27 0.63 -33.05 12.14
C SER A 27 1.78 -32.37 11.40
N ASN A 28 2.78 -33.13 10.94
CA ASN A 28 3.90 -32.59 10.18
C ASN A 28 3.47 -32.06 8.80
N GLU A 29 2.61 -32.78 8.08
CA GLU A 29 2.06 -32.32 6.80
C GLU A 29 1.27 -31.01 6.97
N LYS A 30 0.47 -30.89 8.03
CA LYS A 30 -0.24 -29.65 8.37
C LYS A 30 0.72 -28.50 8.67
N LYS A 31 1.81 -28.75 9.43
CA LYS A 31 2.81 -27.72 9.71
C LYS A 31 3.49 -27.21 8.44
N ILE A 32 3.93 -28.13 7.56
CA ILE A 32 4.55 -27.78 6.28
C ILE A 32 3.58 -26.97 5.41
N LEU A 33 2.31 -27.39 5.35
CA LEU A 33 1.29 -26.66 4.60
C LEU A 33 1.06 -25.25 5.18
N ILE A 34 0.96 -25.13 6.50
CA ILE A 34 0.79 -23.84 7.19
C ILE A 34 2.00 -22.94 6.95
N GLU A 35 3.23 -23.47 7.02
CA GLU A 35 4.45 -22.71 6.75
C GLU A 35 4.50 -22.24 5.29
N THR A 36 4.13 -23.12 4.35
CA THR A 36 4.09 -22.79 2.91
C THR A 36 3.06 -21.71 2.63
N LEU A 37 1.84 -21.85 3.17
CA LEU A 37 0.78 -20.85 3.05
C LEU A 37 1.16 -19.53 3.73
N SER A 38 1.80 -19.59 4.91
CA SER A 38 2.26 -18.39 5.62
C SER A 38 3.33 -17.65 4.82
N LYS A 39 4.24 -18.38 4.16
CA LYS A 39 5.25 -17.80 3.29
C LYS A 39 4.62 -17.14 2.06
N ASP A 40 3.73 -17.84 1.35
CA ASP A 40 3.01 -17.31 0.19
C ASP A 40 2.19 -16.07 0.57
N LEU A 41 1.51 -16.08 1.72
CA LEU A 41 0.76 -14.92 2.22
C LEU A 41 1.66 -13.74 2.58
N LYS A 42 2.86 -13.97 3.13
CA LYS A 42 3.81 -12.89 3.43
C LYS A 42 4.37 -12.27 2.16
N GLU A 43 4.70 -13.08 1.17
CA GLU A 43 5.19 -12.61 -0.13
C GLU A 43 4.11 -11.82 -0.87
N ARG A 44 2.86 -12.31 -0.86
CA ARG A 44 1.71 -11.60 -1.46
C ARG A 44 1.34 -10.31 -0.75
N ASN A 45 1.47 -10.24 0.57
CA ASN A 45 1.13 -9.03 1.35
C ASN A 45 2.35 -8.17 1.67
N SER A 46 3.36 -8.20 0.80
CA SER A 46 4.60 -7.45 0.97
C SER A 46 4.46 -6.01 0.45
N PHE A 47 5.26 -5.13 1.03
CA PHE A 47 5.38 -3.74 0.55
C PHE A 47 5.99 -3.70 -0.86
N ASP A 48 6.91 -4.61 -1.18
CA ASP A 48 7.50 -4.71 -2.53
C ASP A 48 6.41 -4.97 -3.58
N ARG A 49 5.47 -5.89 -3.29
CA ARG A 49 4.34 -6.14 -4.19
C ARG A 49 3.43 -4.92 -4.37
N LEU A 50 3.22 -4.14 -3.31
CA LEU A 50 2.48 -2.88 -3.40
C LEU A 50 3.20 -1.89 -4.32
N GLN A 51 4.53 -1.78 -4.24
CA GLN A 51 5.31 -0.91 -5.12
C GLN A 51 5.18 -1.35 -6.58
N ASP A 52 5.31 -2.65 -6.87
CA ASP A 52 5.09 -3.20 -8.21
C ASP A 52 3.69 -2.86 -8.75
N LEU A 53 2.66 -2.98 -7.90
CA LEU A 53 1.28 -2.66 -8.27
C LEU A 53 1.05 -1.16 -8.50
N ILE A 54 1.78 -0.30 -7.80
CA ILE A 54 1.72 1.14 -8.01
C ILE A 54 2.39 1.52 -9.34
N GLU A 55 3.41 0.78 -9.78
CA GLU A 55 4.10 1.03 -11.04
C GLU A 55 3.31 0.52 -12.26
N ASP A 56 2.84 -0.72 -12.21
CA ASP A 56 2.31 -1.42 -13.39
C ASP A 56 0.84 -1.87 -13.24
N GLY A 57 0.23 -1.62 -12.09
CA GLY A 57 -1.13 -2.06 -11.79
C GLY A 57 -2.21 -1.17 -12.39
N ASN A 58 -3.38 -1.76 -12.64
CA ASN A 58 -4.61 -1.01 -12.92
C ASN A 58 -5.35 -0.74 -11.62
N TRP A 59 -5.86 0.47 -11.47
CA TRP A 59 -6.51 0.94 -10.26
C TRP A 59 -7.88 1.52 -10.57
N LYS A 60 -8.86 1.19 -9.74
CA LYS A 60 -10.22 1.67 -9.86
C LYS A 60 -10.56 2.58 -8.68
N LYS A 61 -11.00 3.80 -8.99
CA LYS A 61 -11.55 4.72 -7.99
C LYS A 61 -12.92 4.23 -7.52
N ALA A 62 -13.12 4.23 -6.20
CA ALA A 62 -14.34 3.88 -5.51
C ALA A 62 -14.57 4.85 -4.34
N GLU A 63 -15.82 4.95 -3.88
CA GLU A 63 -16.18 5.67 -2.67
C GLU A 63 -16.67 4.66 -1.63
N ILE A 64 -15.97 4.59 -0.50
CA ILE A 64 -16.30 3.68 0.60
C ILE A 64 -16.43 4.52 1.86
N GLN A 65 -17.61 4.53 2.47
CA GLN A 65 -17.89 5.31 3.69
C GLN A 65 -17.54 6.80 3.54
N HIS A 66 -17.91 7.41 2.41
CA HIS A 66 -17.60 8.81 2.09
C HIS A 66 -16.10 9.13 1.97
N LYS A 67 -15.25 8.12 1.78
CA LYS A 67 -13.82 8.28 1.53
C LYS A 67 -13.50 7.80 0.12
N GLU A 68 -12.64 8.56 -0.55
CA GLU A 68 -12.13 8.19 -1.87
C GLU A 68 -11.03 7.12 -1.71
N VAL A 69 -11.24 5.98 -2.34
CA VAL A 69 -10.34 4.82 -2.29
C VAL A 69 -10.06 4.36 -3.70
N TRP A 70 -8.79 4.12 -4.01
CA TRP A 70 -8.37 3.45 -5.22
C TRP A 70 -8.01 2.02 -4.86
N ILE A 71 -8.60 1.06 -5.56
CA ILE A 71 -8.44 -0.37 -5.30
C ILE A 71 -7.74 -0.98 -6.51
N SER A 72 -6.70 -1.77 -6.29
CA SER A 72 -6.02 -2.49 -7.38
C SER A 72 -6.98 -3.53 -7.98
N GLU A 73 -7.08 -3.54 -9.31
CA GLU A 73 -7.92 -4.51 -10.03
C GLU A 73 -7.32 -5.91 -10.03
N GLN A 74 -5.99 -6.02 -9.82
CA GLN A 74 -5.28 -7.29 -9.77
C GLN A 74 -5.43 -7.96 -8.40
N ASP A 75 -5.47 -7.17 -7.34
CA ASP A 75 -5.61 -7.64 -5.97
C ASP A 75 -6.27 -6.56 -5.09
N ASN A 76 -7.50 -6.81 -4.66
CA ASN A 76 -8.32 -5.85 -3.92
C ASN A 76 -7.86 -5.61 -2.47
N THR A 77 -6.89 -6.38 -1.98
CA THR A 77 -6.29 -6.18 -0.66
C THR A 77 -5.42 -4.93 -0.63
N PHE A 78 -4.94 -4.47 -1.79
CA PHE A 78 -4.14 -3.26 -1.95
C PHE A 78 -5.03 -2.06 -2.27
N GLN A 79 -4.88 -1.01 -1.47
CA GLN A 79 -5.69 0.19 -1.57
C GLN A 79 -4.85 1.44 -1.38
N ILE A 80 -5.19 2.51 -2.09
CA ILE A 80 -4.73 3.87 -1.84
C ILE A 80 -5.92 4.65 -1.32
N LEU A 81 -5.86 5.09 -0.07
CA LEU A 81 -6.92 5.84 0.59
C LEU A 81 -6.52 7.31 0.68
N ARG A 82 -7.35 8.19 0.13
CA ARG A 82 -7.24 9.63 0.40
C ARG A 82 -7.74 9.91 1.81
N GLY A 83 -6.84 10.36 2.66
CA GLY A 83 -7.14 10.77 4.01
C GLY A 83 -7.80 12.14 4.07
N GLU A 84 -8.12 12.55 5.28
CA GLU A 84 -8.71 13.87 5.54
C GLU A 84 -7.64 14.97 5.46
N MET A 85 -8.12 16.20 5.25
CA MET A 85 -7.29 17.40 5.32
C MET A 85 -6.64 17.49 6.71
N THR A 86 -5.32 17.57 6.76
CA THR A 86 -4.59 17.67 8.03
C THR A 86 -4.40 19.10 8.48
N SER A 87 -4.07 20.00 7.54
CA SER A 87 -3.73 21.39 7.86
C SER A 87 -3.75 22.26 6.60
N GLU A 88 -3.80 23.57 6.80
CA GLU A 88 -3.38 24.54 5.78
C GLU A 88 -1.90 24.32 5.43
N PHE A 89 -1.52 24.59 4.19
CA PHE A 89 -0.16 24.40 3.70
C PHE A 89 0.25 25.59 2.87
N HIS A 90 1.35 26.27 3.19
CA HIS A 90 1.84 27.39 2.40
C HIS A 90 3.34 27.30 2.21
N GLU A 91 3.77 27.16 0.95
CA GLU A 91 5.17 27.21 0.55
C GLU A 91 5.35 28.06 -0.70
N SER A 92 6.57 28.53 -0.95
CA SER A 92 6.81 29.49 -2.04
C SER A 92 6.44 28.98 -3.43
N TRP A 93 6.54 27.67 -3.69
CA TRP A 93 6.12 27.05 -4.96
C TRP A 93 4.59 27.00 -5.14
N THR A 94 3.81 27.12 -4.07
CA THR A 94 2.34 27.14 -4.14
C THR A 94 1.78 28.54 -4.38
N LEU A 95 2.61 29.59 -4.30
CA LEU A 95 2.15 30.98 -4.41
C LEU A 95 1.78 31.40 -5.83
N MET A 96 2.09 30.58 -6.84
CA MET A 96 1.85 30.88 -8.26
C MET A 96 0.36 30.78 -8.66
N TYR A 97 -0.47 30.17 -7.82
CA TYR A 97 -1.86 29.86 -8.14
C TYR A 97 -2.82 31.03 -7.95
N SER A 98 -3.95 30.99 -8.66
CA SER A 98 -4.96 32.05 -8.54
C SER A 98 -5.65 32.04 -7.17
N ASP A 99 -5.93 30.83 -6.66
CA ASP A 99 -6.47 30.60 -5.34
C ASP A 99 -5.35 30.09 -4.43
N GLN A 100 -5.08 30.83 -3.36
CA GLN A 100 -4.02 30.55 -2.38
C GLN A 100 -4.49 29.59 -1.28
N ASN A 101 -5.74 29.13 -1.32
CA ASN A 101 -6.26 28.11 -0.41
C ASN A 101 -5.65 26.76 -0.77
N THR A 102 -4.55 26.45 -0.10
CA THR A 102 -3.80 25.22 -0.26
C THR A 102 -3.77 24.45 1.05
N SER A 103 -3.96 23.13 0.97
CA SER A 103 -4.08 22.28 2.16
C SER A 103 -3.33 20.98 2.00
N GLN A 104 -2.79 20.48 3.10
CA GLN A 104 -2.11 19.21 3.18
C GLN A 104 -3.10 18.09 3.50
N HIS A 105 -2.93 16.96 2.85
CA HIS A 105 -3.71 15.74 3.00
C HIS A 105 -2.77 14.57 3.21
N LYS A 106 -3.18 13.62 4.06
CA LYS A 106 -2.52 12.33 4.14
C LYS A 106 -3.09 11.42 3.06
N VAL A 107 -2.22 10.64 2.43
CA VAL A 107 -2.60 9.54 1.55
C VAL A 107 -2.04 8.26 2.16
N TYR A 108 -2.89 7.27 2.35
CA TYR A 108 -2.52 6.02 3.01
C TYR A 108 -2.43 4.91 1.98
N LEU A 109 -1.28 4.25 1.93
CA LEU A 109 -1.16 2.98 1.23
C LEU A 109 -1.50 1.86 2.19
N LYS A 110 -2.44 0.99 1.81
CA LYS A 110 -2.98 -0.06 2.65
C LYS A 110 -2.82 -1.45 2.01
N ILE A 111 -2.58 -2.44 2.86
CA ILE A 111 -2.63 -3.88 2.55
C ILE A 111 -3.55 -4.55 3.57
N ASN A 112 -4.60 -5.25 3.14
CA ASN A 112 -5.60 -5.88 4.02
C ASN A 112 -6.09 -4.94 5.14
N ASP A 113 -6.53 -3.75 4.75
CA ASP A 113 -6.96 -2.67 5.65
C ASP A 113 -5.91 -2.08 6.61
N SER A 114 -4.69 -2.62 6.65
CA SER A 114 -3.59 -2.08 7.46
C SER A 114 -2.84 -1.01 6.69
N ILE A 115 -2.61 0.15 7.31
CA ILE A 115 -1.77 1.21 6.75
C ILE A 115 -0.32 0.75 6.79
N VAL A 116 0.31 0.61 5.62
CA VAL A 116 1.72 0.23 5.51
C VAL A 116 2.62 1.44 5.27
N LYS A 117 2.07 2.52 4.69
CA LYS A 117 2.80 3.76 4.44
C LYS A 117 1.86 4.97 4.42
N GLU A 118 2.31 6.08 4.98
CA GLU A 118 1.68 7.39 4.85
C GLU A 118 2.49 8.24 3.87
N LEU A 119 1.81 8.89 2.93
CA LEU A 119 2.34 9.87 1.99
C LEU A 119 1.65 11.22 2.23
N TYR A 120 2.33 12.31 1.86
CA TYR A 120 1.77 13.66 1.99
C TYR A 120 1.49 14.25 0.61
N PHE A 121 0.26 14.72 0.44
CA PHE A 121 -0.22 15.35 -0.79
C PHE A 121 -0.76 16.73 -0.48
N ILE A 122 -0.64 17.63 -1.43
CA ILE A 122 -1.10 19.00 -1.36
C ILE A 122 -2.26 19.19 -2.33
N SER A 123 -3.36 19.70 -1.81
CA SER A 123 -4.47 20.24 -2.56
C SER A 123 -4.15 21.69 -2.91
N LEU A 124 -4.10 22.00 -4.20
CA LEU A 124 -3.61 23.26 -4.77
C LEU A 124 -4.72 24.01 -5.52
N ASP A 125 -4.58 25.33 -5.65
CA ASP A 125 -5.51 26.22 -6.37
C ASP A 125 -6.98 26.02 -5.97
N GLY A 126 -7.26 26.06 -4.66
CA GLY A 126 -8.61 25.87 -4.11
C GLY A 126 -9.14 24.44 -4.27
N GLY A 127 -8.24 23.46 -4.37
CA GLY A 127 -8.57 22.04 -4.55
C GLY A 127 -8.80 21.59 -5.99
N ARG A 128 -8.38 22.40 -6.96
CA ARG A 128 -8.44 22.06 -8.39
C ARG A 128 -7.32 21.13 -8.84
N ARG A 129 -6.24 21.05 -8.07
CA ARG A 129 -5.10 20.18 -8.35
C ARG A 129 -4.73 19.39 -7.09
N PHE A 130 -4.36 18.13 -7.25
CA PHE A 130 -3.90 17.28 -6.16
C PHE A 130 -2.57 16.63 -6.54
N ALA A 131 -1.50 16.97 -5.82
CA ALA A 131 -0.13 16.60 -6.15
C ALA A 131 0.65 16.20 -4.89
N PRO A 132 1.72 15.41 -4.98
CA PRO A 132 2.53 15.03 -3.83
C PRO A 132 3.26 16.24 -3.27
N MET A 133 3.58 16.20 -1.98
CA MET A 133 4.47 17.19 -1.37
C MET A 133 5.84 17.12 -2.06
N THR A 134 6.38 18.29 -2.42
CA THR A 134 7.70 18.40 -3.06
C THR A 134 8.82 18.13 -2.06
N GLU A 135 9.92 17.57 -2.55
CA GLU A 135 11.19 17.67 -1.85
C GLU A 135 11.81 19.06 -2.07
N ARG A 136 12.77 19.42 -1.21
CA ARG A 136 13.45 20.71 -1.30
C ARG A 136 14.93 20.58 -1.00
N GLU A 137 15.71 21.33 -1.76
CA GLU A 137 17.14 21.55 -1.52
C GLU A 137 17.45 23.04 -1.52
N PHE A 138 18.58 23.43 -0.94
CA PHE A 138 19.03 24.82 -0.95
C PHE A 138 20.21 24.98 -1.91
N VAL A 139 19.97 25.69 -3.03
CA VAL A 139 21.00 26.06 -4.00
C VAL A 139 21.23 27.55 -3.92
N ASN A 140 22.45 27.98 -3.60
CA ASN A 140 22.79 29.41 -3.41
C ASN A 140 21.85 30.13 -2.43
N ASN A 141 21.52 29.48 -1.30
CA ASN A 141 20.63 30.01 -0.26
C ASN A 141 19.18 30.28 -0.73
N LYS A 142 18.75 29.67 -1.84
CA LYS A 142 17.35 29.67 -2.30
C LYS A 142 16.80 28.24 -2.31
N PRO A 143 15.54 28.04 -1.90
CA PRO A 143 14.91 26.73 -2.00
C PRO A 143 14.64 26.41 -3.47
N VAL A 144 15.07 25.22 -3.89
CA VAL A 144 14.68 24.59 -5.16
C VAL A 144 13.81 23.40 -4.80
N TYR A 145 12.61 23.36 -5.39
CA TYR A 145 11.63 22.31 -5.15
C TYR A 145 11.66 21.33 -6.30
N TYR A 146 11.58 20.04 -5.98
CA TYR A 146 11.57 19.00 -6.99
C TYR A 146 10.71 17.81 -6.60
N TRP A 147 10.35 17.05 -7.62
CA TRP A 147 9.75 15.72 -7.51
C TRP A 147 10.69 14.70 -8.13
N ASP A 148 11.05 13.67 -7.37
CA ASP A 148 11.74 12.50 -7.90
C ASP A 148 10.72 11.60 -8.60
N ILE A 149 10.89 11.41 -9.92
CA ILE A 149 9.97 10.59 -10.74
C ILE A 149 9.96 9.11 -10.34
N ASN A 150 11.02 8.64 -9.67
CA ASN A 150 11.16 7.29 -9.19
C ASN A 150 10.58 7.10 -7.79
N SER A 151 10.25 8.21 -7.10
CA SER A 151 9.62 8.19 -5.78
C SER A 151 8.25 7.53 -5.80
N LEU A 152 7.91 6.91 -4.67
CA LEU A 152 6.62 6.28 -4.48
C LEU A 152 5.49 7.31 -4.52
N GLU A 153 5.74 8.51 -4.03
CA GLU A 153 4.84 9.65 -4.01
C GLU A 153 4.40 10.06 -5.41
N VAL A 154 5.36 10.20 -6.34
CA VAL A 154 5.05 10.54 -7.74
C VAL A 154 4.32 9.39 -8.43
N LYS A 155 4.76 8.15 -8.22
CA LYS A 155 4.10 6.97 -8.81
C LYS A 155 2.66 6.84 -8.30
N ALA A 156 2.42 7.00 -7.00
CA ALA A 156 1.07 7.04 -6.43
C ALA A 156 0.25 8.21 -6.98
N CYS A 157 0.87 9.38 -7.20
CA CYS A 157 0.18 10.53 -7.79
C CYS A 157 -0.30 10.26 -9.22
N ARG A 158 0.40 9.44 -10.01
CA ARG A 158 -0.09 9.07 -11.34
C ARG A 158 -1.40 8.27 -11.31
N ILE A 159 -1.72 7.66 -10.18
CA ILE A 159 -2.97 6.92 -9.95
C ILE A 159 -4.07 7.81 -9.40
N ILE A 160 -3.75 8.62 -8.38
CA ILE A 160 -4.74 9.38 -7.59
C ILE A 160 -4.78 10.87 -7.88
N GLY A 161 -3.85 11.37 -8.71
CA GLY A 161 -3.73 12.78 -9.05
C GLY A 161 -4.97 13.30 -9.75
N GLU A 162 -5.37 14.52 -9.39
CA GLU A 162 -6.53 15.19 -9.96
C GLU A 162 -6.07 16.53 -10.52
N TYR A 163 -6.34 16.78 -11.80
CA TYR A 163 -5.90 17.99 -12.51
C TYR A 163 -7.08 18.59 -13.27
N TYR A 164 -7.77 19.56 -12.66
CA TYR A 164 -8.90 20.24 -13.30
C TYR A 164 -8.51 20.98 -14.59
N ARG A 165 -7.29 21.53 -14.63
CA ARG A 165 -6.65 22.15 -15.79
C ARG A 165 -5.21 21.64 -15.87
N GLY A 166 -4.88 21.01 -16.99
CA GLY A 166 -3.65 20.23 -17.16
C GLY A 166 -3.99 18.76 -17.40
N LYS A 167 -2.99 18.00 -17.85
CA LYS A 167 -3.16 16.56 -18.12
C LYS A 167 -2.58 15.68 -17.01
N ASP A 168 -1.53 16.16 -16.36
CA ASP A 168 -0.65 15.35 -15.54
C ASP A 168 0.13 16.20 -14.51
N LEU A 169 0.96 15.52 -13.72
CA LEU A 169 1.81 16.14 -12.70
C LEU A 169 2.86 17.07 -13.33
N GLU A 170 3.33 16.76 -14.52
CA GLU A 170 4.34 17.50 -15.27
C GLU A 170 3.83 18.90 -15.66
N ASP A 171 2.54 19.05 -15.98
CA ASP A 171 1.92 20.36 -16.17
C ASP A 171 1.90 21.16 -14.85
N VAL A 172 1.59 20.52 -13.72
CA VAL A 172 1.63 21.15 -12.39
C VAL A 172 3.06 21.59 -12.03
N ALA A 173 4.06 20.77 -12.37
CA ALA A 173 5.47 21.07 -12.14
C ALA A 173 5.89 22.34 -12.90
N ARG A 174 5.51 22.43 -14.18
CA ARG A 174 5.81 23.58 -15.05
C ARG A 174 5.17 24.87 -14.54
N GLU A 175 3.91 24.81 -14.10
CA GLU A 175 3.19 25.98 -13.56
C GLU A 175 3.76 26.44 -12.21
N SER A 176 4.21 25.50 -11.37
CA SER A 176 4.70 25.80 -10.01
C SER A 176 6.20 26.09 -9.94
N ASN A 177 6.92 26.01 -11.06
CA ASN A 177 8.37 26.05 -11.11
C ASN A 177 9.03 24.99 -10.19
N VAL A 178 8.47 23.78 -10.21
CA VAL A 178 9.00 22.58 -9.52
C VAL A 178 9.71 21.72 -10.57
N GLU A 179 10.89 21.21 -10.23
CA GLU A 179 11.68 20.37 -11.14
C GLU A 179 11.27 18.90 -11.08
N MET A 180 11.30 18.20 -12.22
CA MET A 180 11.16 16.74 -12.29
C MET A 180 12.57 16.13 -12.39
N ARG A 181 12.94 15.27 -11.45
CA ARG A 181 14.29 14.68 -11.33
C ARG A 181 14.23 13.15 -11.28
N ASN A 182 15.34 12.49 -11.61
CA ASN A 182 15.50 11.03 -11.56
C ASN A 182 16.36 10.59 -10.38
#